data_AF-A0A8J2SFY9-F1
#
_entry.id   AF-A0A8J2SFY9-F1
#
_cell.length_a   1.000
_cell.length_b   1.000
_cell.length_c   1.000
_cell.angle_alpha   90.00
_cell.angle_beta   90.00
_cell.angle_gamma   90.00
#
_symmetry.space_group_name_H-M   'P 1'
#
loop_
_entity.id
_entity.type
_entity.pdbx_description
1 polymer ?
#
loop_
_entity_poly.entity_id
_entity_poly.type
_entity_poly.pdbx_seq_one_letter_code
_entity_poly.pdbx_strand_id
1 'polypeptide(L)'
;MAKRSLCALCAVTATALAPTEIIAAVEGPSRWAVAAAPLVAAGAAALALNALDEDGAASDWDQSDPGRWKSVYDAWALGRGAELGRRGSAIVESRANNNWRVLLRHGSIQSVTAWDPVENAPRHSVIANEYIKTMACCAVGARRGALPTKALFLGLGAGTLPSLLLHENADYVAVELDGGAAELAREYLGLEGVDVRIGDALDHASIAPGTYDLIALDVYDDTNNVPRPFCDRAFADGIANALADDGVFVANFHVGSADEDARADRAARAYQSAFGALLAAPVRYQGNRVFSSRPVVEADAVAAAERLGWPFDPRSRLRRLERV
;
A
#
# COMPACT_ATOMS: atom_id res chain seq x y z
N MET A 1 -48.87 -22.82 9.11
CA MET A 1 -48.85 -22.92 7.63
C MET A 1 -47.42 -23.23 7.21
N ALA A 2 -47.15 -24.49 6.89
CA ALA A 2 -45.87 -24.97 6.43
C ALA A 2 -45.92 -25.16 4.91
N LYS A 3 -44.85 -24.82 4.19
CA LYS A 3 -44.59 -25.37 2.85
C LYS A 3 -43.12 -25.74 2.69
N ARG A 4 -42.94 -26.99 2.28
CA ARG A 4 -41.71 -27.67 1.86
C ARG A 4 -41.49 -27.46 0.35
N SER A 5 -40.20 -27.54 -0.02
CA SER A 5 -39.60 -28.08 -1.27
C SER A 5 -39.68 -27.31 -2.60
N LEU A 6 -38.49 -26.96 -3.13
CA LEU A 6 -37.80 -27.44 -4.37
C LEU A 6 -36.65 -26.44 -4.64
N CYS A 7 -35.35 -26.78 -4.61
CA CYS A 7 -34.55 -27.67 -5.47
C CYS A 7 -34.51 -27.25 -6.97
N ALA A 8 -33.28 -27.17 -7.50
CA ALA A 8 -32.83 -27.00 -8.89
C ALA A 8 -32.59 -25.56 -9.42
N LEU A 9 -31.33 -25.09 -9.37
CA LEU A 9 -30.49 -24.84 -10.56
C LEU A 9 -29.09 -24.35 -10.12
N CYS A 10 -28.16 -25.28 -9.90
CA CYS A 10 -26.72 -25.03 -9.89
C CYS A 10 -26.04 -26.31 -10.38
N ALA A 11 -26.01 -26.47 -11.70
CA ALA A 11 -25.26 -27.53 -12.37
C ALA A 11 -24.73 -26.98 -13.68
N VAL A 12 -23.53 -26.39 -13.65
CA VAL A 12 -22.60 -26.39 -14.79
C VAL A 12 -21.22 -26.75 -14.25
N THR A 13 -21.00 -28.06 -14.25
CA THR A 13 -19.76 -28.82 -14.39
C THR A 13 -18.43 -28.06 -14.34
N ALA A 14 -17.70 -28.28 -13.23
CA ALA A 14 -16.24 -28.31 -13.23
C ALA A 14 -15.76 -29.52 -14.05
N THR A 15 -14.94 -29.29 -15.07
CA THR A 15 -14.07 -30.32 -15.65
C THR A 15 -12.63 -29.88 -15.41
N ALA A 16 -11.95 -30.65 -14.56
CA ALA A 16 -10.53 -30.56 -14.33
C ALA A 16 -9.77 -31.00 -15.60
N LEU A 17 -8.78 -30.21 -16.02
CA LEU A 17 -7.75 -30.66 -16.95
C LEU A 17 -6.42 -30.74 -16.18
N ALA A 18 -5.77 -31.88 -16.32
CA ALA A 18 -4.55 -32.27 -15.62
C ALA A 18 -3.30 -31.53 -16.16
N PRO A 19 -2.23 -31.39 -15.36
CA PRO A 19 -1.07 -30.58 -15.69
C PRO A 19 0.00 -31.39 -16.43
N THR A 20 -0.15 -31.56 -17.74
CA THR A 20 0.94 -31.96 -18.65
C THR A 20 0.54 -31.58 -20.07
N GLU A 21 1.46 -30.94 -20.79
CA GLU A 21 1.38 -30.41 -22.17
C GLU A 21 1.16 -28.90 -22.26
N ILE A 22 2.27 -28.15 -22.25
CA ILE A 22 2.68 -27.17 -23.26
C ILE A 22 4.15 -26.81 -22.91
N ILE A 23 5.07 -27.68 -23.32
CA ILE A 23 6.47 -27.34 -23.57
C ILE A 23 6.83 -28.05 -24.88
N ALA A 24 6.92 -27.28 -25.97
CA ALA A 24 7.92 -27.43 -27.04
C ALA A 24 7.52 -26.54 -28.24
N ALA A 25 8.18 -25.39 -28.36
CA ALA A 25 8.79 -24.89 -29.60
C ALA A 25 9.37 -23.49 -29.34
N VAL A 26 10.61 -23.47 -28.86
CA VAL A 26 11.50 -22.30 -28.94
C VAL A 26 12.48 -22.59 -30.07
N GLU A 27 12.38 -21.87 -31.19
CA GLU A 27 13.52 -21.58 -32.08
C GLU A 27 13.28 -20.24 -32.80
N GLY A 28 14.13 -19.24 -32.54
CA GLY A 28 14.19 -17.97 -33.29
C GLY A 28 14.50 -16.73 -32.42
N PRO A 29 15.56 -15.94 -32.72
CA PRO A 29 15.99 -14.85 -31.85
C PRO A 29 15.21 -13.58 -32.17
N SER A 30 14.10 -13.37 -31.47
CA SER A 30 13.44 -12.07 -31.42
C SER A 30 13.09 -11.77 -29.98
N ARG A 31 13.82 -10.77 -29.44
CA ARG A 31 13.41 -9.93 -28.32
C ARG A 31 11.93 -9.53 -28.51
N TRP A 32 11.24 -9.16 -27.43
CA TRP A 32 9.82 -8.76 -27.39
C TRP A 32 8.81 -9.92 -27.27
N ALA A 33 8.89 -10.68 -26.18
CA ALA A 33 7.74 -11.38 -25.61
C ALA A 33 7.44 -10.75 -24.24
N VAL A 34 6.67 -9.66 -24.24
CA VAL A 34 6.04 -9.14 -23.02
C VAL A 34 5.03 -10.19 -22.60
N ALA A 35 5.28 -10.82 -21.44
CA ALA A 35 4.40 -11.83 -20.87
C ALA A 35 3.03 -11.21 -20.55
N ALA A 36 2.10 -11.34 -21.48
CA ALA A 36 0.68 -11.20 -21.20
C ALA A 36 0.21 -12.51 -20.56
N ALA A 37 0.19 -12.58 -19.23
CA ALA A 37 -0.87 -13.22 -18.41
C ALA A 37 -0.42 -13.46 -16.96
N PRO A 38 -1.35 -13.42 -15.96
CA PRO A 38 -2.79 -13.36 -16.16
C PRO A 38 -3.47 -12.22 -15.39
N LEU A 39 -4.08 -11.31 -16.15
CA LEU A 39 -5.26 -10.53 -15.71
C LEU A 39 -6.43 -11.43 -15.20
N VAL A 40 -6.33 -12.75 -15.35
CA VAL A 40 -7.33 -13.73 -14.90
C VAL A 40 -7.16 -14.12 -13.43
N ALA A 41 -5.94 -14.10 -12.87
CA ALA A 41 -5.72 -14.32 -11.43
C ALA A 41 -6.17 -13.10 -10.59
N ALA A 42 -6.03 -11.89 -11.16
CA ALA A 42 -6.60 -10.68 -10.59
C ALA A 42 -8.13 -10.71 -10.53
N GLY A 43 -8.82 -11.37 -11.47
CA GLY A 43 -10.29 -11.41 -11.52
C GLY A 43 -10.95 -12.22 -10.41
N ALA A 44 -10.44 -13.41 -10.10
CA ALA A 44 -10.96 -14.24 -9.00
C ALA A 44 -10.57 -13.69 -7.61
N ALA A 45 -9.35 -13.18 -7.47
CA ALA A 45 -8.92 -12.47 -6.27
C ALA A 45 -9.72 -11.17 -6.06
N ALA A 46 -9.98 -10.39 -7.11
CA ALA A 46 -10.81 -9.17 -7.02
C ALA A 46 -12.28 -9.46 -6.67
N LEU A 47 -12.85 -10.57 -7.13
CA LEU A 47 -14.21 -11.00 -6.75
C LEU A 47 -14.27 -11.45 -5.27
N ALA A 48 -13.27 -12.17 -4.78
CA ALA A 48 -13.18 -12.56 -3.36
C ALA A 48 -12.86 -11.35 -2.44
N LEU A 49 -11.99 -10.43 -2.88
CA LEU A 49 -11.68 -9.18 -2.17
C LEU A 49 -12.86 -8.20 -2.17
N ASN A 50 -13.68 -8.19 -3.22
CA ASN A 50 -14.94 -7.45 -3.24
C ASN A 50 -15.97 -8.07 -2.28
N ALA A 51 -16.09 -9.40 -2.24
CA ALA A 51 -17.00 -10.09 -1.33
C ALA A 51 -16.64 -9.87 0.15
N LEU A 52 -15.35 -9.72 0.47
CA LEU A 52 -14.90 -9.35 1.81
C LEU A 52 -15.30 -7.91 2.21
N ASP A 53 -15.69 -7.04 1.29
CA ASP A 53 -15.99 -5.63 1.60
C ASP A 53 -17.42 -5.19 1.24
N GLU A 54 -18.31 -6.15 0.90
CA GLU A 54 -19.76 -5.91 0.78
C GLU A 54 -20.46 -5.82 2.15
N ASP A 55 -19.78 -6.14 3.25
CA ASP A 55 -20.33 -6.16 4.62
C ASP A 55 -20.65 -4.78 5.24
N GLY A 56 -20.59 -3.69 4.48
CA GLY A 56 -21.02 -2.37 4.96
C GLY A 56 -21.18 -1.36 3.83
N ALA A 57 -22.32 -0.66 3.81
CA ALA A 57 -22.46 0.53 2.99
C ALA A 57 -21.30 1.50 3.30
N ALA A 58 -20.70 2.08 2.27
CA ALA A 58 -19.70 3.13 2.45
C ALA A 58 -20.31 4.23 3.34
N SER A 59 -19.58 4.67 4.37
CA SER A 59 -20.04 5.78 5.21
C SER A 59 -20.20 7.05 4.36
N ASP A 60 -20.96 8.02 4.85
CA ASP A 60 -21.15 9.29 4.13
C ASP A 60 -19.80 9.99 3.84
N TRP A 61 -18.81 9.79 4.73
CA TRP A 61 -17.43 10.23 4.49
C TRP A 61 -16.81 9.51 3.29
N ASP A 62 -16.85 8.18 3.27
CA ASP A 62 -16.34 7.41 2.14
C ASP A 62 -17.08 7.66 0.83
N GLN A 63 -18.36 8.03 0.86
CA GLN A 63 -19.13 8.40 -0.34
C GLN A 63 -18.71 9.76 -0.91
N SER A 64 -18.25 10.67 -0.05
CA SER A 64 -17.77 12.00 -0.43
C SER A 64 -16.26 12.05 -0.71
N ASP A 65 -15.53 10.96 -0.42
CA ASP A 65 -14.10 10.82 -0.70
C ASP A 65 -13.80 10.93 -2.22
N PRO A 66 -13.13 12.00 -2.68
CA PRO A 66 -12.75 12.13 -4.09
C PRO A 66 -11.69 11.11 -4.52
N GLY A 67 -11.04 10.42 -3.58
CA GLY A 67 -10.11 9.32 -3.80
C GLY A 67 -10.72 7.94 -3.54
N ARG A 68 -12.06 7.83 -3.48
CA ARG A 68 -12.74 6.55 -3.21
C ARG A 68 -12.37 5.50 -4.25
N TRP A 69 -11.76 4.39 -3.81
CA TRP A 69 -11.25 3.32 -4.68
C TRP A 69 -12.16 2.94 -5.85
N LYS A 70 -13.41 2.52 -5.55
CA LYS A 70 -14.38 2.08 -6.57
C LYS A 70 -14.76 3.16 -7.58
N SER A 71 -14.61 4.43 -7.24
CA SER A 71 -14.96 5.56 -8.12
C SER A 71 -13.80 5.97 -9.02
N VAL A 72 -12.55 5.78 -8.57
CA VAL A 72 -11.37 6.35 -9.25
C VAL A 72 -10.42 5.30 -9.79
N TYR A 73 -10.58 4.02 -9.44
CA TYR A 73 -9.69 2.94 -9.89
C TYR A 73 -9.46 2.98 -11.41
N ASP A 74 -10.52 3.02 -12.20
CA ASP A 74 -10.38 3.05 -13.67
C ASP A 74 -9.66 4.30 -14.17
N ALA A 75 -9.79 5.43 -13.47
CA ALA A 75 -9.22 6.71 -13.88
C ALA A 75 -7.69 6.75 -13.77
N TRP A 76 -7.11 6.10 -12.75
CA TRP A 76 -5.66 6.07 -12.56
C TRP A 76 -5.03 4.71 -12.85
N ALA A 77 -5.73 3.59 -12.70
CA ALA A 77 -5.17 2.25 -12.88
C ALA A 77 -5.21 1.80 -14.35
N LEU A 78 -6.29 2.13 -15.07
CA LEU A 78 -6.50 1.64 -16.43
C LEU A 78 -6.00 2.64 -17.49
N GLY A 79 -5.51 2.10 -18.60
CA GLY A 79 -5.05 2.88 -19.75
C GLY A 79 -3.61 3.38 -19.64
N ARG A 80 -3.17 4.12 -20.68
CA ARG A 80 -1.89 4.82 -20.72
C ARG A 80 -2.13 6.31 -20.54
N GLY A 81 -1.33 6.95 -19.69
CA GLY A 81 -1.31 8.40 -19.56
C GLY A 81 -0.33 9.06 -20.52
N ALA A 82 -0.25 10.38 -20.47
CA ALA A 82 0.85 11.12 -21.10
C ALA A 82 2.07 11.08 -20.17
N GLU A 83 3.22 10.64 -20.68
CA GLU A 83 4.49 10.64 -19.92
C GLU A 83 4.88 12.08 -19.58
N LEU A 84 5.09 12.33 -18.29
CA LEU A 84 5.61 13.60 -17.77
C LEU A 84 7.13 13.56 -17.61
N GLY A 85 7.66 12.40 -17.20
CA GLY A 85 9.10 12.21 -17.01
C GLY A 85 9.48 10.74 -16.83
N ARG A 86 10.75 10.45 -17.05
CA ARG A 86 11.35 9.11 -16.96
C ARG A 86 12.77 9.17 -16.43
N ARG A 87 13.12 8.18 -15.60
CA ARG A 87 14.48 7.92 -15.09
C ARG A 87 14.69 6.42 -15.03
N GLY A 88 15.53 5.87 -15.91
CA GLY A 88 15.71 4.42 -16.01
C GLY A 88 14.38 3.68 -16.21
N SER A 89 14.06 2.78 -15.27
CA SER A 89 12.80 2.02 -15.24
C SER A 89 11.59 2.78 -14.67
N ALA A 90 11.81 3.93 -14.03
CA ALA A 90 10.77 4.74 -13.41
C ALA A 90 10.18 5.73 -14.41
N ILE A 91 8.84 5.88 -14.40
CA ILE A 91 8.07 6.74 -15.29
C ILE A 91 6.98 7.41 -14.47
N VAL A 92 6.72 8.70 -14.70
CA VAL A 92 5.50 9.35 -14.24
C VAL A 92 4.61 9.66 -15.44
N GLU A 93 3.34 9.27 -15.34
CA GLU A 93 2.30 9.57 -16.33
C GLU A 93 1.20 10.43 -15.72
N SER A 94 0.70 11.42 -16.47
CA SER A 94 -0.58 12.08 -16.17
C SER A 94 -1.75 11.27 -16.72
N ARG A 95 -2.79 11.05 -15.92
CA ARG A 95 -3.99 10.28 -16.28
C ARG A 95 -5.27 11.02 -15.95
N ALA A 96 -6.37 10.61 -16.60
CA ALA A 96 -7.71 11.17 -16.49
C ALA A 96 -7.75 12.71 -16.49
N ASN A 97 -7.33 13.31 -17.60
CA ASN A 97 -7.24 14.78 -17.76
C ASN A 97 -6.33 15.45 -16.72
N ASN A 98 -5.21 14.80 -16.39
CA ASN A 98 -4.22 15.26 -15.43
C ASN A 98 -4.77 15.45 -14.00
N ASN A 99 -5.84 14.73 -13.65
CA ASN A 99 -6.33 14.64 -12.26
C ASN A 99 -5.51 13.65 -11.42
N TRP A 100 -4.71 12.81 -12.07
CA TRP A 100 -3.86 11.82 -11.42
C TRP A 100 -2.48 11.83 -12.06
N ARG A 101 -1.45 11.72 -11.23
CA ARG A 101 -0.10 11.41 -11.67
C ARG A 101 0.31 10.06 -11.10
N VAL A 102 0.73 9.15 -11.97
CA VAL A 102 0.98 7.75 -11.64
C VAL A 102 2.45 7.46 -11.82
N LEU A 103 3.08 6.94 -10.77
CA LEU A 103 4.45 6.45 -10.82
C LEU A 103 4.44 4.97 -11.20
N LEU A 104 5.14 4.64 -12.27
CA LEU A 104 5.36 3.27 -12.73
C LEU A 104 6.83 2.90 -12.61
N ARG A 105 7.10 1.63 -12.31
CA ARG A 105 8.44 1.04 -12.35
C ARG A 105 8.35 -0.33 -13.01
N HIS A 106 9.20 -0.57 -14.01
CA HIS A 106 9.15 -1.81 -14.83
C HIS A 106 7.77 -2.10 -15.43
N GLY A 107 6.98 -1.05 -15.71
CA GLY A 107 5.62 -1.16 -16.25
C GLY A 107 4.53 -1.43 -15.20
N SER A 108 4.89 -1.66 -13.94
CA SER A 108 3.95 -1.83 -12.83
C SER A 108 3.71 -0.50 -12.12
N ILE A 109 2.45 -0.19 -11.81
CA ILE A 109 2.09 0.98 -11.00
C ILE A 109 2.64 0.77 -9.58
N GLN A 110 3.45 1.71 -9.12
CA GLN A 110 4.01 1.70 -7.76
C GLN A 110 3.17 2.59 -6.83
N SER A 111 2.73 3.74 -7.33
CA SER A 111 1.98 4.69 -6.52
C SER A 111 1.25 5.72 -7.40
N VAL A 112 0.34 6.48 -6.80
CA VAL A 112 -0.45 7.50 -7.47
C VAL A 112 -0.66 8.70 -6.55
N THR A 113 -0.63 9.89 -7.15
CA THR A 113 -0.89 11.17 -6.50
C THR A 113 -2.07 11.84 -7.19
N ALA A 114 -3.07 12.26 -6.40
CA ALA A 114 -4.14 13.13 -6.89
C ALA A 114 -3.58 14.50 -7.25
N TRP A 115 -4.02 15.06 -8.37
CA TRP A 115 -3.49 16.30 -8.92
C TRP A 115 -4.62 17.26 -9.26
N ASP A 116 -4.44 18.54 -8.94
CA ASP A 116 -5.31 19.61 -9.42
C ASP A 116 -4.76 20.13 -10.74
N PRO A 117 -5.45 19.92 -11.88
CA PRO A 117 -4.96 20.37 -13.18
C PRO A 117 -5.05 21.89 -13.38
N VAL A 118 -5.86 22.60 -12.59
CA VAL A 118 -6.04 24.06 -12.69
C VAL A 118 -4.93 24.76 -11.92
N GLU A 119 -4.74 24.38 -10.65
CA GLU A 119 -3.68 24.93 -9.79
C GLU A 119 -2.30 24.34 -10.11
N ASN A 120 -2.26 23.25 -10.88
CA ASN A 120 -1.08 22.45 -11.17
C ASN A 120 -0.31 22.07 -9.89
N ALA A 121 -1.05 21.53 -8.92
CA ALA A 121 -0.54 21.20 -7.59
C ALA A 121 -1.04 19.82 -7.12
N PRO A 122 -0.29 19.12 -6.25
CA PRO A 122 -0.76 17.87 -5.65
C PRO A 122 -1.92 18.11 -4.68
N ARG A 123 -2.81 17.11 -4.55
CA ARG A 123 -3.87 17.06 -3.53
C ARG A 123 -3.56 15.96 -2.52
N HIS A 124 -2.62 16.20 -1.61
CA HIS A 124 -2.08 15.16 -0.71
C HIS A 124 -3.09 14.51 0.24
N SER A 125 -4.21 15.17 0.56
CA SER A 125 -5.30 14.56 1.35
C SER A 125 -6.18 13.60 0.55
N VAL A 126 -6.09 13.61 -0.79
CA VAL A 126 -6.89 12.76 -1.67
C VAL A 126 -6.08 11.52 -2.04
N ILE A 127 -6.39 10.41 -1.37
CA ILE A 127 -5.65 9.16 -1.49
C ILE A 127 -6.47 8.16 -2.29
N ALA A 128 -5.88 7.56 -3.33
CA ALA A 128 -6.56 6.51 -4.09
C ALA A 128 -6.36 5.12 -3.48
N ASN A 129 -5.14 4.80 -3.03
CA ASN A 129 -4.81 3.48 -2.51
C ASN A 129 -5.36 3.27 -1.08
N GLU A 130 -6.11 2.19 -0.90
CA GLU A 130 -6.71 1.85 0.40
C GLU A 130 -5.65 1.44 1.43
N TYR A 131 -4.56 0.80 1.02
CA TYR A 131 -3.48 0.44 1.93
C TYR A 131 -2.80 1.68 2.53
N ILE A 132 -2.63 2.77 1.78
CA ILE A 132 -2.07 4.03 2.28
C ILE A 132 -3.00 4.65 3.32
N LYS A 133 -4.33 4.68 3.05
CA LYS A 133 -5.33 5.13 4.02
C LYS A 133 -5.26 4.30 5.30
N THR A 134 -5.18 2.97 5.18
CA THR A 134 -5.07 2.07 6.32
C THR A 134 -3.76 2.27 7.10
N MET A 135 -2.62 2.40 6.42
CA MET A 135 -1.33 2.70 7.06
C MET A 135 -1.38 4.01 7.83
N ALA A 136 -1.92 5.07 7.23
CA ALA A 136 -2.06 6.37 7.87
C ALA A 136 -2.96 6.28 9.11
N CYS A 137 -4.12 5.63 9.00
CA CYS A 137 -5.03 5.38 10.13
C CYS A 137 -4.40 4.57 11.25
N CYS A 138 -3.65 3.50 10.92
CA CYS A 138 -2.89 2.72 11.90
C CYS A 138 -1.84 3.57 12.59
N ALA A 139 -1.07 4.36 11.84
CA ALA A 139 -0.02 5.23 12.38
C ALA A 139 -0.60 6.25 13.37
N VAL A 140 -1.61 7.04 12.96
CA VAL A 140 -2.17 8.08 13.84
C VAL A 140 -2.98 7.49 14.98
N GLY A 141 -3.71 6.39 14.77
CA GLY A 141 -4.52 5.75 15.80
C GLY A 141 -3.67 5.06 16.87
N ALA A 142 -2.53 4.47 16.49
CA ALA A 142 -1.57 3.91 17.45
C ALA A 142 -0.83 5.00 18.25
N ARG A 143 -0.69 6.18 17.64
CA ARG A 143 -0.10 7.38 18.24
C ARG A 143 -1.07 8.30 18.97
N ARG A 144 -2.26 7.80 19.31
CA ARG A 144 -3.26 8.56 20.08
C ARG A 144 -3.66 9.86 19.39
N GLY A 145 -3.75 9.80 18.07
CA GLY A 145 -4.17 10.89 17.22
C GLY A 145 -3.08 11.92 16.96
N ALA A 146 -1.85 11.74 17.48
CA ALA A 146 -0.73 12.61 17.16
C ALA A 146 -0.16 12.29 15.76
N LEU A 147 0.19 13.33 15.00
CA LEU A 147 1.02 13.17 13.80
C LEU A 147 2.47 12.88 14.20
N PRO A 148 3.23 12.18 13.34
CA PRO A 148 4.64 11.97 13.58
C PRO A 148 5.47 13.23 13.52
N THR A 149 6.43 13.38 14.42
CA THR A 149 7.40 14.47 14.36
C THR A 149 8.73 14.00 13.78
N LYS A 150 9.09 12.73 13.98
CA LYS A 150 10.30 12.10 13.45
C LYS A 150 9.96 10.76 12.84
N ALA A 151 9.83 10.72 11.51
CA ALA A 151 9.43 9.51 10.81
C ALA A 151 10.51 9.00 9.86
N LEU A 152 10.63 7.68 9.80
CA LEU A 152 11.43 6.97 8.81
C LEU A 152 10.49 6.17 7.90
N PHE A 153 10.54 6.45 6.61
CA PHE A 153 9.81 5.72 5.57
C PHE A 153 10.79 4.81 4.83
N LEU A 154 10.59 3.50 4.93
CA LEU A 154 11.36 2.48 4.23
C LEU A 154 10.60 2.14 2.95
N GLY A 155 11.13 2.60 1.81
CA GLY A 155 10.37 2.75 0.56
C GLY A 155 9.65 4.10 0.51
N LEU A 156 9.67 4.74 -0.66
CA LEU A 156 9.04 6.05 -0.89
C LEU A 156 7.86 5.97 -1.85
N GLY A 157 8.01 5.25 -2.97
CA GLY A 157 7.05 5.30 -4.07
C GLY A 157 6.87 6.75 -4.57
N ALA A 158 5.63 7.23 -4.64
CA ALA A 158 5.33 8.63 -4.97
C ALA A 158 5.49 9.59 -3.78
N GLY A 159 5.79 9.08 -2.58
CA GLY A 159 5.79 9.87 -1.34
C GLY A 159 4.40 10.17 -0.79
N THR A 160 3.38 9.40 -1.18
CA THR A 160 1.97 9.65 -0.82
C THR A 160 1.74 9.57 0.69
N LEU A 161 2.24 8.52 1.37
CA LEU A 161 2.11 8.40 2.83
C LEU A 161 2.83 9.52 3.60
N PRO A 162 4.12 9.81 3.36
CA PRO A 162 4.78 10.91 4.06
C PRO A 162 4.10 12.26 3.79
N SER A 163 3.67 12.53 2.56
CA SER A 163 3.00 13.79 2.22
C SER A 163 1.64 13.94 2.90
N LEU A 164 0.89 12.85 3.08
CA LEU A 164 -0.39 12.85 3.81
C LEU A 164 -0.20 13.17 5.31
N LEU A 165 0.93 12.78 5.88
CA LEU A 165 1.26 12.96 7.30
C LEU A 165 2.10 14.22 7.57
N LEU A 166 2.50 14.95 6.53
CA LEU A 166 3.43 16.08 6.65
C LEU A 166 2.78 17.26 7.38
N HIS A 167 3.57 17.93 8.23
CA HIS A 167 3.21 19.17 8.91
C HIS A 167 4.47 20.02 9.16
N GLU A 168 4.30 21.25 9.64
CA GLU A 168 5.36 22.26 9.76
C GLU A 168 6.59 21.80 10.58
N ASN A 169 6.41 20.88 11.54
CA ASN A 169 7.50 20.42 12.42
C ASN A 169 7.92 18.97 12.14
N ALA A 170 7.61 18.45 10.96
CA ALA A 170 7.98 17.10 10.56
C ALA A 170 9.47 17.02 10.14
N ASP A 171 10.21 16.11 10.78
CA ASP A 171 11.56 15.69 10.41
C ASP A 171 11.45 14.27 9.82
N TYR A 172 11.14 14.20 8.53
CA TYR A 172 10.85 12.97 7.82
C TYR A 172 12.01 12.56 6.92
N VAL A 173 12.43 11.31 7.06
CA VAL A 173 13.46 10.69 6.21
C VAL A 173 12.83 9.54 5.45
N ALA A 174 13.12 9.41 4.16
CA ALA A 174 12.75 8.25 3.37
C ALA A 174 14.00 7.55 2.84
N VAL A 175 14.06 6.23 2.90
CA VAL A 175 15.10 5.41 2.26
C VAL A 175 14.48 4.76 1.03
N GLU A 176 14.93 5.18 -0.16
CA GLU A 176 14.40 4.72 -1.45
C GLU A 176 15.52 4.05 -2.26
N LEU A 177 15.24 2.87 -2.82
CA LEU A 177 16.21 2.11 -3.59
C LEU A 177 16.42 2.72 -4.98
N ASP A 178 15.35 3.20 -5.62
CA ASP A 178 15.36 3.73 -6.98
C ASP A 178 15.49 5.27 -6.95
N GLY A 179 16.71 5.76 -7.14
CA GLY A 179 16.98 7.21 -7.24
C GLY A 179 16.17 7.91 -8.35
N GLY A 180 15.84 7.20 -9.43
CA GLY A 180 15.01 7.73 -10.50
C GLY A 180 13.56 7.94 -10.06
N ALA A 181 13.01 7.02 -9.27
CA ALA A 181 11.69 7.19 -8.67
C ALA A 181 11.67 8.38 -7.70
N ALA A 182 12.71 8.52 -6.86
CA ALA A 182 12.84 9.64 -5.92
C ALA A 182 12.92 11.01 -6.62
N GLU A 183 13.68 11.12 -7.71
CA GLU A 183 13.74 12.34 -8.54
C GLU A 183 12.36 12.67 -9.12
N LEU A 184 11.69 11.68 -9.74
CA LEU A 184 10.39 11.88 -10.34
C LEU A 184 9.30 12.22 -9.31
N ALA A 185 9.40 11.70 -8.08
CA ALA A 185 8.48 12.05 -7.00
C ALA A 185 8.56 13.54 -6.64
N ARG A 186 9.77 14.10 -6.57
CA ARG A 186 9.97 15.54 -6.34
C ARG A 186 9.53 16.37 -7.54
N GLU A 187 9.95 16.00 -8.75
CA GLU A 187 9.69 16.79 -9.97
C GLU A 187 8.21 16.79 -10.37
N TYR A 188 7.53 15.65 -10.22
CA TYR A 188 6.21 15.45 -10.81
C TYR A 188 5.14 15.00 -9.82
N LEU A 189 5.45 14.58 -8.61
CA LEU A 189 4.43 14.04 -7.68
C LEU A 189 4.22 14.94 -6.46
N GLY A 190 4.87 16.12 -6.43
CA GLY A 190 4.69 17.12 -5.40
C GLY A 190 5.31 16.73 -4.05
N LEU A 191 6.32 15.85 -4.06
CA LEU A 191 7.00 15.48 -2.83
C LEU A 191 7.84 16.64 -2.29
N GLU A 192 7.48 17.11 -1.10
CA GLU A 192 8.17 18.16 -0.36
C GLU A 192 8.35 17.75 1.12
N GLY A 193 9.26 18.41 1.84
CA GLY A 193 9.41 18.22 3.30
C GLY A 193 9.95 16.86 3.76
N VAL A 194 10.50 16.04 2.84
CA VAL A 194 11.09 14.73 3.14
C VAL A 194 12.54 14.66 2.67
N ASP A 195 13.45 14.30 3.58
CA ASP A 195 14.83 13.98 3.27
C ASP A 195 14.93 12.57 2.68
N VAL A 196 14.95 12.47 1.34
CA VAL A 196 15.08 11.19 0.64
C VAL A 196 16.55 10.82 0.49
N ARG A 197 16.91 9.66 1.05
CA ARG A 197 18.23 9.05 0.99
C ARG A 197 18.18 7.81 0.10
N ILE A 198 19.11 7.71 -0.84
CA ILE A 198 19.12 6.60 -1.79
C ILE A 198 19.91 5.43 -1.21
N GLY A 199 19.29 4.25 -1.15
CA GLY A 199 19.95 3.03 -0.72
C GLY A 199 18.97 1.91 -0.35
N ASP A 200 19.52 0.78 0.10
CA ASP A 200 18.71 -0.35 0.56
C ASP A 200 18.13 -0.04 1.95
N ALA A 201 16.81 -0.18 2.09
CA ALA A 201 16.12 0.00 3.36
C ALA A 201 16.56 -1.00 4.45
N LEU A 202 17.22 -2.10 4.10
CA LEU A 202 17.86 -3.00 5.09
C LEU A 202 19.03 -2.31 5.81
N ASP A 203 19.68 -1.35 5.17
CA ASP A 203 20.81 -0.59 5.72
C ASP A 203 20.35 0.68 6.48
N HIS A 204 19.06 0.76 6.84
CA HIS A 204 18.45 1.96 7.42
C HIS A 204 19.21 2.51 8.63
N ALA A 205 19.78 1.66 9.49
CA ALA A 205 20.53 2.11 10.66
C ALA A 205 21.80 2.92 10.30
N SER A 206 22.36 2.70 9.10
CA SER A 206 23.54 3.41 8.61
C SER A 206 23.17 4.60 7.72
N ILE A 207 22.15 4.46 6.88
CA ILE A 207 21.68 5.50 5.94
C ILE A 207 20.88 6.56 6.69
N ALA A 208 20.06 6.12 7.63
CA ALA A 208 19.15 6.92 8.44
C ALA A 208 19.29 6.60 9.93
N PRO A 209 20.45 6.90 10.52
CA PRO A 209 20.63 6.73 11.96
C PRO A 209 19.72 7.71 12.70
N GLY A 210 19.00 7.21 13.69
CA GLY A 210 18.11 8.03 14.49
C GLY A 210 17.17 7.21 15.36
N THR A 211 16.40 7.93 16.17
CA THR A 211 15.28 7.39 16.92
C THR A 211 14.01 8.05 16.39
N TYR A 212 13.05 7.23 15.98
CA TYR A 212 11.87 7.65 15.24
C TYR A 212 10.59 7.37 16.03
N ASP A 213 9.65 8.29 15.96
CA ASP A 213 8.32 8.14 16.56
C ASP A 213 7.31 7.49 15.57
N LEU A 214 7.70 7.35 14.29
CA LEU A 214 7.06 6.47 13.31
C LEU A 214 8.14 5.80 12.43
N ILE A 215 8.04 4.50 12.23
CA ILE A 215 8.73 3.82 11.12
C ILE A 215 7.67 3.15 10.24
N ALA A 216 7.66 3.43 8.94
CA ALA A 216 6.72 2.85 7.98
C ALA A 216 7.46 2.01 6.95
N LEU A 217 7.04 0.76 6.74
CA LEU A 217 7.60 -0.15 5.74
C LEU A 217 6.63 -0.33 4.57
N ASP A 218 7.09 0.03 3.36
CA ASP A 218 6.37 -0.11 2.11
C ASP A 218 7.36 -0.42 0.96
N VAL A 219 8.01 -1.59 1.06
CA VAL A 219 9.06 -2.03 0.13
C VAL A 219 8.65 -3.28 -0.64
N TYR A 220 9.03 -3.32 -1.92
CA TYR A 220 8.70 -4.43 -2.82
C TYR A 220 9.85 -4.76 -3.77
N ASP A 221 10.07 -6.05 -4.00
CA ASP A 221 10.96 -6.53 -5.06
C ASP A 221 10.29 -6.49 -6.45
N ASP A 222 11.01 -6.96 -7.45
CA ASP A 222 10.54 -7.09 -8.83
C ASP A 222 9.40 -8.11 -9.01
N THR A 223 9.21 -9.01 -8.03
CA THR A 223 8.06 -9.93 -7.96
C THR A 223 6.85 -9.31 -7.27
N ASN A 224 6.89 -8.00 -6.99
CA ASN A 224 5.86 -7.25 -6.27
C ASN A 224 5.56 -7.85 -4.89
N ASN A 225 6.60 -8.31 -4.18
CA ASN A 225 6.48 -8.87 -2.84
C ASN A 225 7.48 -8.21 -1.89
N VAL A 226 7.15 -8.20 -0.59
CA VAL A 226 8.12 -7.76 0.43
C VAL A 226 9.31 -8.73 0.42
N PRO A 227 10.56 -8.24 0.23
CA PRO A 227 11.73 -9.11 0.17
C PRO A 227 11.95 -9.85 1.49
N ARG A 228 12.39 -11.12 1.42
CA ARG A 228 12.52 -12.01 2.59
C ARG A 228 13.30 -11.42 3.78
N PRO A 229 14.40 -10.65 3.60
CA PRO A 229 15.13 -10.08 4.74
C PRO A 229 14.29 -9.13 5.61
N PHE A 230 13.30 -8.44 5.05
CA PHE A 230 12.38 -7.59 5.83
C PHE A 230 11.42 -8.42 6.69
N CYS A 231 11.24 -9.71 6.40
CA CYS A 231 10.44 -10.62 7.21
C CYS A 231 11.22 -11.23 8.38
N ASP A 232 12.50 -10.92 8.54
CA ASP A 232 13.38 -11.60 9.48
C ASP A 232 13.49 -10.91 10.82
N ARG A 233 13.84 -11.71 11.84
CA ARG A 233 14.01 -11.23 13.22
C ARG A 233 15.08 -10.14 13.32
N ALA A 234 16.17 -10.25 12.56
CA ALA A 234 17.24 -9.26 12.57
C ALA A 234 16.75 -7.88 12.10
N PHE A 235 15.91 -7.83 11.06
CA PHE A 235 15.28 -6.59 10.62
C PHE A 235 14.32 -6.07 11.70
N ALA A 236 13.46 -6.93 12.26
CA ALA A 236 12.55 -6.55 13.33
C ALA A 236 13.26 -5.93 14.55
N ASP A 237 14.38 -6.53 14.99
CA ASP A 237 15.21 -6.00 16.07
C ASP A 237 15.85 -4.65 15.70
N GLY A 238 16.31 -4.50 14.45
CA GLY A 238 16.82 -3.23 13.93
C GLY A 238 15.79 -2.10 13.99
N ILE A 239 14.55 -2.40 13.59
CA ILE A 239 13.42 -1.46 13.69
C ILE A 239 13.11 -1.13 15.14
N ALA A 240 13.05 -2.13 16.03
CA ALA A 240 12.79 -1.91 17.45
C ALA A 240 13.85 -1.00 18.10
N ASN A 241 15.13 -1.16 17.75
CA ASN A 241 16.22 -0.32 18.24
C ASN A 241 16.18 1.12 17.72
N ALA A 242 15.61 1.34 16.54
CA ALA A 242 15.46 2.66 15.94
C ALA A 242 14.16 3.37 16.34
N LEU A 243 13.26 2.69 17.06
CA LEU A 243 11.97 3.23 17.48
C LEU A 243 12.09 3.95 18.85
N ALA A 244 11.40 5.07 19.00
CA ALA A 244 11.19 5.66 20.32
C ALA A 244 10.32 4.74 21.21
N ASP A 245 10.40 4.91 22.53
CA ASP A 245 9.64 4.11 23.51
C ASP A 245 8.12 4.10 23.25
N ASP A 246 7.58 5.23 22.77
CA ASP A 246 6.19 5.42 22.37
C ASP A 246 5.98 5.38 20.84
N GLY A 247 7.05 5.14 20.08
CA GLY A 247 7.03 5.11 18.63
C GLY A 247 6.22 3.93 18.09
N VAL A 248 5.79 4.08 16.84
CA VAL A 248 4.93 3.11 16.14
C VAL A 248 5.62 2.60 14.89
N PHE A 249 5.57 1.30 14.67
CA PHE A 249 5.95 0.69 13.41
C PHE A 249 4.69 0.24 12.67
N VAL A 250 4.57 0.63 11.40
CA VAL A 250 3.53 0.15 10.48
C VAL A 250 4.15 -0.48 9.24
N ALA A 251 3.57 -1.57 8.74
CA ALA A 251 4.12 -2.28 7.58
C ALA A 251 3.05 -2.81 6.64
N ASN A 252 3.24 -2.63 5.34
CA ASN A 252 2.35 -3.10 4.30
C ASN A 252 2.83 -4.42 3.70
N PHE A 253 1.93 -5.41 3.60
CA PHE A 253 2.20 -6.70 2.99
C PHE A 253 1.10 -7.06 2.00
N HIS A 254 1.47 -7.64 0.86
CA HIS A 254 0.50 -8.35 0.03
C HIS A 254 0.08 -9.66 0.69
N VAL A 255 -1.17 -10.07 0.46
CA VAL A 255 -1.80 -11.31 0.95
C VAL A 255 -2.78 -11.84 -0.09
N GLY A 256 -3.04 -13.14 -0.08
CA GLY A 256 -4.02 -13.79 -0.96
C GLY A 256 -3.47 -14.94 -1.81
N SER A 257 -2.15 -15.06 -1.94
CA SER A 257 -1.47 -16.25 -2.44
C SER A 257 -0.64 -16.93 -1.34
N ALA A 258 -0.32 -18.21 -1.54
CA ALA A 258 0.44 -18.97 -0.55
C ALA A 258 1.84 -18.41 -0.23
N ASP A 259 2.54 -17.80 -1.21
CA ASP A 259 3.86 -17.17 -0.94
C ASP A 259 3.70 -15.83 -0.21
N GLU A 260 2.74 -14.99 -0.63
CA GLU A 260 2.41 -13.73 0.05
C GLU A 260 2.01 -13.97 1.51
N ASP A 261 1.10 -14.91 1.74
CA ASP A 261 0.62 -15.27 3.07
C ASP A 261 1.78 -15.82 3.93
N ALA A 262 2.63 -16.69 3.36
CA ALA A 262 3.80 -17.21 4.08
C ALA A 262 4.82 -16.12 4.47
N ARG A 263 5.00 -15.09 3.63
CA ARG A 263 5.86 -13.94 3.94
C ARG A 263 5.26 -13.05 5.01
N ALA A 264 3.97 -12.73 4.90
CA ALA A 264 3.24 -11.96 5.90
C ALA A 264 3.26 -12.66 7.26
N ASP A 265 3.04 -13.98 7.31
CA ASP A 265 3.09 -14.78 8.54
C ASP A 265 4.49 -14.85 9.16
N ARG A 266 5.53 -14.94 8.32
CA ARG A 266 6.93 -14.90 8.79
C ARG A 266 7.24 -13.55 9.43
N ALA A 267 6.87 -12.46 8.76
CA ALA A 267 7.05 -11.11 9.26
C ALA A 267 6.24 -10.88 10.55
N ALA A 268 4.99 -11.34 10.62
CA ALA A 268 4.15 -11.24 11.80
C ALA A 268 4.80 -11.88 13.02
N ARG A 269 5.35 -13.10 12.89
CA ARG A 269 6.09 -13.77 13.98
C ARG A 269 7.33 -13.00 14.41
N ALA A 270 8.10 -12.48 13.45
CA ALA A 270 9.31 -11.70 13.74
C ALA A 270 8.97 -10.39 14.46
N TYR A 271 7.98 -9.64 13.98
CA TYR A 271 7.54 -8.38 14.54
C TYR A 271 6.88 -8.57 15.91
N GLN A 272 5.99 -9.56 16.07
CA GLN A 272 5.39 -9.88 17.37
C GLN A 272 6.48 -10.23 18.41
N SER A 273 7.51 -10.97 18.00
CA SER A 273 8.64 -11.29 18.89
C SER A 273 9.48 -10.06 19.28
N ALA A 274 9.55 -9.03 18.44
CA ALA A 274 10.33 -7.81 18.72
C ALA A 274 9.53 -6.78 19.53
N PHE A 275 8.22 -6.65 19.25
CA PHE A 275 7.36 -5.61 19.83
C PHE A 275 6.41 -6.11 20.93
N GLY A 276 6.29 -7.44 21.11
CA GLY A 276 5.43 -8.09 22.10
C GLY A 276 3.94 -8.13 21.73
N ALA A 277 3.45 -7.15 20.96
CA ALA A 277 2.10 -7.15 20.40
C ALA A 277 2.14 -6.71 18.93
N LEU A 278 1.28 -7.30 18.12
CA LEU A 278 1.09 -6.91 16.73
C LEU A 278 -0.41 -6.90 16.41
N LEU A 279 -0.86 -5.84 15.77
CA LEU A 279 -2.18 -5.80 15.14
C LEU A 279 -2.04 -5.94 13.63
N ALA A 280 -3.03 -6.57 13.01
CA ALA A 280 -3.20 -6.63 11.57
C ALA A 280 -4.52 -5.96 11.18
N ALA A 281 -4.48 -5.10 10.17
CA ALA A 281 -5.64 -4.53 9.51
C ALA A 281 -5.69 -5.07 8.07
N PRO A 282 -6.67 -5.92 7.72
CA PRO A 282 -6.89 -6.28 6.32
C PRO A 282 -7.35 -5.04 5.55
N VAL A 283 -6.80 -4.83 4.36
CA VAL A 283 -7.12 -3.68 3.52
C VAL A 283 -8.31 -4.01 2.65
N ARG A 284 -9.26 -3.09 2.56
CA ARG A 284 -10.43 -3.24 1.70
C ARG A 284 -10.07 -3.12 0.22
N TYR A 285 -10.75 -3.90 -0.62
CA TYR A 285 -10.60 -3.90 -2.10
C TYR A 285 -9.21 -4.27 -2.65
N GLN A 286 -8.21 -4.43 -1.79
CA GLN A 286 -6.84 -4.73 -2.15
C GLN A 286 -6.37 -5.96 -1.37
N GLY A 287 -5.56 -6.80 -2.00
CA GLY A 287 -4.92 -7.95 -1.36
C GLY A 287 -3.76 -7.48 -0.49
N ASN A 288 -4.03 -6.63 0.50
CA ASN A 288 -3.05 -6.06 1.40
C ASN A 288 -3.44 -6.27 2.86
N ARG A 289 -2.45 -6.39 3.73
CA ARG A 289 -2.57 -6.41 5.18
C ARG A 289 -1.56 -5.44 5.76
N VAL A 290 -2.03 -4.55 6.63
CA VAL A 290 -1.19 -3.58 7.32
C VAL A 290 -0.95 -4.06 8.74
N PHE A 291 0.31 -4.17 9.16
CA PHE A 291 0.66 -4.44 10.55
C PHE A 291 0.89 -3.15 11.34
N SER A 292 0.61 -3.18 12.64
CA SER A 292 0.94 -2.12 13.61
C SER A 292 1.55 -2.72 14.87
N SER A 293 2.73 -2.23 15.28
CA SER A 293 3.44 -2.71 16.49
C SER A 293 2.81 -2.25 17.81
N ARG A 294 1.81 -1.37 17.76
CA ARG A 294 1.09 -0.88 18.94
C ARG A 294 -0.42 -1.00 18.77
N PRO A 295 -1.17 -1.03 19.90
CA PRO A 295 -2.63 -0.93 19.87
C PRO A 295 -3.09 0.33 19.14
N VAL A 296 -3.94 0.16 18.14
CA VAL A 296 -4.56 1.25 17.38
C VAL A 296 -5.87 1.63 18.05
N VAL A 297 -6.09 2.90 18.34
CA VAL A 297 -7.38 3.41 18.82
C VAL A 297 -8.11 4.10 17.70
N GLU A 298 -9.24 3.52 17.29
CA GLU A 298 -10.06 4.02 16.19
C GLU A 298 -10.55 5.46 16.43
N ALA A 299 -11.02 5.77 17.64
CA ALA A 299 -11.49 7.12 17.99
C ALA A 299 -10.39 8.18 17.85
N ASP A 300 -9.15 7.83 18.16
CA ASP A 300 -7.99 8.72 18.02
C ASP A 300 -7.65 8.95 16.54
N ALA A 301 -7.78 7.92 15.70
CA ALA A 301 -7.61 8.05 14.25
C ALA A 301 -8.70 8.91 13.62
N VAL A 302 -9.96 8.77 14.05
CA VAL A 302 -11.08 9.60 13.63
C VAL A 302 -10.84 11.07 14.00
N ALA A 303 -10.48 11.36 15.26
CA ALA A 303 -10.22 12.72 15.70
C ALA A 303 -9.06 13.37 14.92
N ALA A 304 -8.02 12.59 14.60
CA ALA A 304 -6.93 13.06 13.75
C ALA A 304 -7.41 13.35 12.32
N ALA A 305 -8.17 12.45 11.71
CA ALA A 305 -8.71 12.62 10.36
C ALA A 305 -9.61 13.86 10.26
N GLU A 306 -10.47 14.12 11.24
CA GLU A 306 -11.30 15.33 11.31
C GLU A 306 -10.44 16.60 11.40
N ARG A 307 -9.43 16.60 12.27
CA ARG A 307 -8.52 17.75 12.44
C ARG A 307 -7.69 18.02 11.18
N LEU A 308 -7.31 16.97 10.45
CA LEU A 308 -6.49 17.05 9.24
C LEU A 308 -7.33 17.22 7.96
N GLY A 309 -8.66 17.15 8.05
CA GLY A 309 -9.55 17.24 6.90
C GLY A 309 -9.38 16.07 5.92
N TRP A 310 -9.07 14.87 6.42
CA TRP A 310 -9.05 13.68 5.58
C TRP A 310 -10.46 13.38 5.06
N PRO A 311 -10.63 13.10 3.76
CA PRO A 311 -11.95 12.89 3.18
C PRO A 311 -12.46 11.45 3.31
N PHE A 312 -11.70 10.55 3.95
CA PHE A 312 -12.01 9.13 4.07
C PHE A 312 -12.16 8.72 5.54
N ASP A 313 -12.95 7.66 5.80
CA ASP A 313 -13.29 7.24 7.15
C ASP A 313 -12.29 6.25 7.76
N PRO A 314 -11.59 6.60 8.86
CA PRO A 314 -10.74 5.66 9.58
C PRO A 314 -11.50 4.47 10.14
N ARG A 315 -12.77 4.64 10.54
CA ARG A 315 -13.59 3.52 11.07
C ARG A 315 -13.68 2.41 10.05
N SER A 316 -13.91 2.75 8.77
CA SER A 316 -14.05 1.75 7.72
C SER A 316 -12.74 1.02 7.39
N ARG A 317 -11.57 1.63 7.64
CA ARG A 317 -10.24 1.00 7.46
C ARG A 317 -9.81 0.15 8.67
N LEU A 318 -10.27 0.52 9.86
CA LEU A 318 -9.85 -0.12 11.12
C LEU A 318 -10.86 -1.14 11.67
N ARG A 319 -12.06 -1.24 11.09
CA ARG A 319 -13.16 -2.11 11.58
C ARG A 319 -12.85 -3.60 11.74
N ARG A 320 -11.78 -4.10 11.09
CA ARG A 320 -11.34 -5.51 11.15
C ARG A 320 -9.94 -5.67 11.75
N LEU A 321 -9.50 -4.72 12.58
CA LEU A 321 -8.27 -4.87 13.34
C LEU A 321 -8.31 -6.16 14.17
N GLU A 322 -7.30 -7.00 14.00
CA GLU A 322 -7.14 -8.25 14.74
C GLU A 322 -5.75 -8.32 15.37
N ARG A 323 -5.65 -9.06 16.48
CA ARG A 323 -4.35 -9.40 17.07
C ARG A 323 -3.79 -10.62 16.36
N VAL A 324 -2.52 -10.53 15.98
CA VAL A 324 -1.75 -11.60 15.32
C VAL A 324 -0.54 -11.98 16.16
#